data_AF-A0A3B8HBH1-F1
#
_entry.id   AF-A0A3B8HBH1-F1
#
_cell.length_a   1.000
_cell.length_b   1.000
_cell.length_c   1.000
_cell.angle_alpha   90.00
_cell.angle_beta   90.00
_cell.angle_gamma   90.00
#
_symmetry.space_group_name_H-M   'P 1'
#
loop_
_entity.id
_entity.type
_entity.pdbx_description
1 polymer ?
#
loop_
_entity_poly.entity_id
_entity_poly.type
_entity_poly.pdbx_seq_one_letter_code
_entity_poly.pdbx_strand_id
1 'polypeptide(L)'
;MKKLFAVALATMVVAGLAFGQGMPGKGMMSLGVGAELSIPTASDFSDANGMGFGGSARFQYGLENNISLYGPIGYMYWPAKEDVQGMD
;
A
#
# COMPACT_ATOMS: atom_id res chain seq x y z
N MET A 1 -15.90 -20.99 -10.48
CA MET A 1 -14.63 -21.12 -11.25
C MET A 1 -14.07 -19.78 -11.74
N LYS A 2 -14.83 -18.93 -12.45
CA LYS A 2 -14.34 -17.63 -12.94
C LYS A 2 -13.78 -16.70 -11.83
N LYS A 3 -14.40 -16.69 -10.65
CA LYS A 3 -13.96 -15.91 -9.49
C LYS A 3 -12.62 -16.39 -8.90
N LEU A 4 -12.40 -17.70 -8.86
CA LEU A 4 -11.13 -18.29 -8.39
C LEU A 4 -9.98 -18.00 -9.35
N PHE A 5 -10.26 -18.02 -10.66
CA PHE A 5 -9.27 -17.69 -11.69
C PHE A 5 -8.87 -16.21 -11.63
N ALA A 6 -9.83 -15.32 -11.40
CA ALA A 6 -9.57 -13.89 -11.20
C ALA A 6 -8.71 -13.62 -9.96
N VAL A 7 -8.98 -14.33 -8.84
CA VAL A 7 -8.18 -14.21 -7.62
C VAL A 7 -6.76 -14.74 -7.85
N ALA A 8 -6.59 -15.91 -8.48
CA ALA A 8 -5.27 -16.46 -8.78
C ALA A 8 -4.45 -15.55 -9.72
N LEU A 9 -5.10 -14.98 -10.73
CA LEU A 9 -4.47 -14.02 -11.64
C LEU A 9 -4.05 -12.74 -10.93
N ALA A 10 -4.92 -12.19 -10.06
CA ALA A 10 -4.60 -11.02 -9.26
C ALA A 10 -3.40 -11.29 -8.32
N THR A 11 -3.38 -12.44 -7.66
CA THR A 11 -2.27 -12.85 -6.79
C THR A 11 -0.97 -13.03 -7.57
N MET A 12 -1.00 -13.61 -8.77
CA MET A 12 0.18 -13.75 -9.63
C MET A 12 0.72 -12.39 -10.10
N VAL A 13 -0.14 -11.44 -10.44
CA VAL A 13 0.27 -10.08 -10.84
C VAL A 13 0.92 -9.35 -9.67
N VAL A 14 0.33 -9.43 -8.47
CA VAL A 14 0.91 -8.81 -7.26
C VAL A 14 2.24 -9.45 -6.88
N ALA A 15 2.34 -10.79 -6.94
CA ALA A 15 3.58 -11.50 -6.67
C ALA A 15 4.68 -11.13 -7.68
N GLY A 16 4.36 -11.08 -8.98
CA GLY A 16 5.32 -10.72 -10.03
C GLY A 16 5.88 -9.29 -9.90
N LEU A 17 5.08 -8.35 -9.41
CA LEU A 17 5.51 -6.97 -9.16
C LEU A 17 6.37 -6.84 -7.90
N ALA A 18 6.22 -7.73 -6.91
CA ALA A 18 7.01 -7.72 -5.68
C ALA A 18 8.47 -8.18 -5.91
N PHE A 19 8.72 -9.07 -6.87
CA PHE A 19 10.08 -9.57 -7.17
C PHE A 19 10.92 -8.63 -8.07
N GLY A 20 10.31 -7.60 -8.65
CA GLY A 20 11.00 -6.64 -9.54
C GLY A 20 11.48 -5.34 -8.88
N GLN A 21 11.10 -5.10 -7.62
CA GLN A 21 11.39 -3.85 -6.90
C GLN A 21 12.71 -3.93 -6.12
N GLY A 22 13.81 -4.20 -6.82
CA GLY A 22 15.14 -3.90 -6.29
C GLY A 22 15.31 -2.39 -6.13
N MET A 23 16.16 -1.95 -5.19
CA MET A 23 16.50 -0.54 -5.06
C MET A 23 17.14 -0.07 -6.38
N PRO A 24 16.66 1.01 -7.02
CA PRO A 24 17.21 1.44 -8.30
C PRO A 24 18.69 1.82 -8.12
N GLY A 25 19.54 1.32 -9.02
CA GLY A 25 20.95 1.72 -9.08
C GLY A 25 21.11 3.21 -9.41
N LYS A 26 22.33 3.74 -9.27
CA LYS A 26 22.62 5.15 -9.57
C LYS A 26 22.11 5.56 -10.95
N GLY A 27 21.29 6.62 -11.00
CA GLY A 27 20.68 7.16 -12.22
C GLY A 27 19.51 6.34 -12.76
N MET A 28 19.10 5.27 -12.09
CA MET A 28 17.96 4.43 -12.50
C MET A 28 16.68 4.86 -11.80
N MET A 29 15.55 4.62 -12.46
CA MET A 29 14.20 4.86 -11.93
C MET A 29 13.45 3.54 -11.81
N SER A 30 12.61 3.43 -10.79
CA SER A 30 11.58 2.38 -10.71
C SER A 30 10.22 2.99 -10.41
N LEU A 31 9.19 2.36 -10.99
CA LEU A 31 7.79 2.66 -10.75
C LEU A 31 7.11 1.40 -10.25
N GLY A 32 6.29 1.57 -9.23
CA GLY A 32 5.59 0.48 -8.54
C GLY A 32 4.15 0.83 -8.26
N VAL A 33 3.33 -0.20 -8.06
CA VAL A 33 2.01 -0.08 -7.45
C VAL A 33 1.96 -1.02 -6.24
N GLY A 34 1.25 -0.62 -5.19
CA GLY A 34 1.14 -1.41 -3.97
C GLY A 34 -0.21 -1.23 -3.29
N ALA A 35 -0.64 -2.27 -2.57
CA ALA A 35 -1.71 -2.17 -1.58
C ALA A 35 -1.09 -1.79 -0.22
N GLU A 36 -1.81 -0.99 0.56
CA GLU A 36 -1.33 -0.46 1.84
C GLU A 36 -2.35 -0.73 2.94
N LEU A 37 -1.84 -1.06 4.12
CA LEU A 37 -2.58 -1.09 5.37
C LEU A 37 -1.95 -0.07 6.31
N SER A 38 -2.75 0.68 7.05
CA SER A 38 -2.25 1.74 7.93
C SER A 38 -3.04 1.83 9.22
N ILE A 39 -2.34 2.08 10.31
CA ILE A 39 -2.91 2.26 11.64
C ILE A 39 -2.91 3.77 11.92
N PRO A 40 -4.05 4.35 12.32
CA PRO A 40 -4.11 5.77 12.65
C PRO A 40 -3.42 6.01 13.99
N THR A 41 -2.50 6.98 14.05
CA THR A 41 -1.69 7.24 15.26
C THR A 41 -2.03 8.54 15.96
N ALA A 42 -2.68 9.50 15.29
CA ALA A 42 -3.17 10.71 15.93
C ALA A 42 -4.43 10.39 16.75
N SER A 43 -4.48 10.81 18.02
CA SER A 43 -5.53 10.44 18.98
C SER A 43 -6.94 10.64 18.41
N ASP A 44 -7.29 11.89 18.08
CA ASP A 44 -8.65 12.24 17.62
C ASP A 44 -9.05 11.50 16.33
N PHE A 45 -8.08 11.27 15.43
CA PHE A 45 -8.33 10.56 14.19
C PHE A 45 -8.49 9.05 14.40
N SER A 46 -7.70 8.48 15.31
CA SER A 46 -7.77 7.08 15.72
C SER A 46 -9.05 6.78 16.47
N ASP A 47 -9.56 7.70 17.29
CA ASP A 47 -10.82 7.52 18.02
C ASP A 47 -12.02 7.41 17.07
N ALA A 48 -12.01 8.18 15.98
CA ALA A 48 -13.09 8.16 14.99
C ALA A 48 -12.93 7.09 13.89
N ASN A 49 -11.70 6.70 13.53
CA ASN A 49 -11.42 5.86 12.36
C ASN A 49 -10.66 4.58 12.72
N GLY A 50 -11.04 3.48 12.05
CA GLY A 50 -10.40 2.18 12.17
C GLY A 50 -9.12 2.06 11.34
N MET A 51 -8.68 0.83 11.10
CA MET A 51 -7.53 0.56 10.24
C MET A 51 -7.82 0.98 8.80
N GLY A 52 -6.91 1.76 8.21
CA GLY A 52 -7.00 2.22 6.84
C GLY A 52 -6.47 1.20 5.85
N PHE A 53 -7.08 1.14 4.67
CA PHE A 53 -6.58 0.36 3.54
C PHE A 53 -6.63 1.18 2.26
N GLY A 54 -5.69 0.94 1.37
CA GLY A 54 -5.53 1.78 0.19
C GLY A 54 -4.61 1.19 -0.86
N GLY A 55 -4.37 2.00 -1.89
CA GLY A 55 -3.43 1.69 -2.95
C GLY A 55 -2.59 2.91 -3.29
N SER A 56 -1.31 2.68 -3.61
CA SER A 56 -0.39 3.73 -4.01
C SER A 56 0.39 3.35 -5.26
N ALA A 57 0.72 4.37 -6.06
CA ALA A 57 1.83 4.32 -6.99
C ALA A 57 3.09 4.84 -6.28
N ARG A 58 4.21 4.20 -6.55
CA ARG A 58 5.49 4.44 -5.89
C ARG A 58 6.53 4.78 -6.94
N PHE A 59 7.16 5.93 -6.80
CA PHE A 59 8.31 6.32 -7.60
C PHE A 59 9.58 6.21 -6.76
N GLN A 60 10.63 5.63 -7.35
CA GLN A 60 11.98 5.61 -6.78
C GLN A 60 13.00 6.07 -7.83
N TYR A 61 13.99 6.84 -7.39
CA TYR A 61 15.13 7.25 -8.20
C TYR A 61 16.43 7.04 -7.43
N GLY A 62 17.36 6.27 -7.99
CA GLY A 62 18.67 6.03 -7.39
C GLY A 62 19.60 7.23 -7.55
N LEU A 63 19.91 7.93 -6.45
CA LEU A 63 20.86 9.04 -6.44
C LEU A 63 22.30 8.52 -6.39
N GLU A 64 22.53 7.45 -5.62
CA GLU A 64 23.79 6.73 -5.48
C GLU A 64 23.46 5.27 -5.17
N ASN A 65 24.43 4.34 -5.25
CA ASN A 65 24.16 2.90 -5.09
C ASN A 65 23.41 2.53 -3.79
N ASN A 66 23.50 3.36 -2.75
CA ASN A 66 22.85 3.14 -1.46
C ASN A 66 21.88 4.26 -1.05
N ILE A 67 21.60 5.23 -1.93
CA ILE A 67 20.72 6.37 -1.64
C ILE A 67 19.72 6.49 -2.78
N SER A 68 18.44 6.46 -2.43
CA SER A 68 17.36 6.69 -3.39
C SER A 68 16.40 7.77 -2.88
N LEU A 69 15.87 8.54 -3.82
CA LEU A 69 14.70 9.38 -3.60
C LEU A 69 13.46 8.51 -3.77
N TYR A 70 12.56 8.54 -2.79
CA TYR A 70 11.31 7.78 -2.79
C TYR A 70 10.11 8.72 -2.64
N GLY A 71 9.10 8.52 -3.48
CA GLY A 71 7.85 9.29 -3.44
C GLY A 71 6.64 8.40 -3.72
N PRO A 72 5.77 8.14 -2.72
CA PRO A 72 4.49 7.51 -2.94
C PRO A 72 3.40 8.55 -3.23
N ILE A 73 2.48 8.22 -4.13
CA ILE A 73 1.22 8.92 -4.33
C ILE A 73 0.09 7.90 -4.33
N GLY A 74 -0.96 8.12 -3.55
CA GLY A 74 -1.99 7.10 -3.38
C GLY A 74 -3.27 7.61 -2.75
N TYR A 75 -4.21 6.70 -2.62
CA TYR A 75 -5.48 6.90 -1.93
C TYR A 75 -5.62 5.90 -0.79
N MET A 76 -6.13 6.38 0.33
CA MET A 76 -6.37 5.57 1.52
C MET A 76 -7.79 5.80 2.00
N TYR A 77 -8.53 4.71 2.19
CA TYR A 77 -9.84 4.71 2.79
C TYR A 77 -9.72 4.36 4.27
N TRP A 78 -10.44 5.11 5.09
CA TRP A 78 -10.51 4.94 6.53
C TRP A 78 -11.96 4.71 6.93
N PRO A 79 -12.34 3.48 7.33
CA PRO A 79 -13.68 3.25 7.85
C PRO A 79 -13.83 3.94 9.20
N ALA A 80 -15.00 4.55 9.45
CA ALA A 80 -15.37 4.95 10.80
C ALA A 80 -15.41 3.69 11.69
N LYS A 81 -14.99 3.84 12.95
CA LYS A 81 -15.19 2.76 13.93
C LYS A 81 -16.70 2.62 14.15
N GLU A 82 -17.23 1.41 14.02
CA GLU A 82 -18.56 1.11 14.54
C GLU A 82 -18.44 1.13 16.06
N ASP A 83 -19.05 2.12 16.71
CA ASP A 83 -19.27 2.05 18.16
C ASP A 83 -20.04 0.76 18.43
N VAL A 84 -19.44 -0.15 19.20
CA VAL A 84 -20.15 -1.32 19.74
C VAL A 84 -21.14 -0.82 20.81
N GLN A 85 -22.20 -0.14 20.39
CA GLN A 85 -23.42 0.08 21.17
C GLN A 85 -24.33 -1.13 20.91
N GLY A 86 -24.10 -2.23 21.62
CA GLY A 86 -24.90 -3.44 21.40
C GLY A 86 -24.60 -4.65 22.28
N MET A 87 -24.08 -4.44 23.49
CA MET A 87 -24.07 -5.50 24.53
C MET A 87 -24.59 -4.90 25.83
N ASP A 88 -25.92 -4.80 25.91
CA ASP A 88 -26.66 -4.94 27.18
C ASP A 88 -26.77 -6.43 27.53
#